data_AF-A0A2T0LQZ7-F1
#
_entry.id   AF-A0A2T0LQZ7-F1
#
_cell.length_a   1.000
_cell.length_b   1.000
_cell.length_c   1.000
_cell.angle_alpha   90.00
_cell.angle_beta   90.00
_cell.angle_gamma   90.00
#
_symmetry.space_group_name_H-M   'P 1'
#
loop_
_entity.id
_entity.type
_entity.pdbx_description
1 polymer ?
#
loop_
_entity_poly.entity_id
_entity_poly.type
_entity_poly.pdbx_seq_one_letter_code
_entity_poly.pdbx_strand_id
1 'polypeptide(L)'
;MAYATFVPTAADSDRQGIAMTEPRETHGAEPPRHSRTQLRRAVLSSYLGSLIEYYDFLLYATASAVVFSRVFFSDLDPLVGTVASLGTFATGYLARPLGGVVFGHFGDRLGRKQMLVITMTMMGVASMLIGMLPTNEQIGAWAPILLVLLRVAQGIAVGGEWGGAVLMSAEHATSRRGLWASFTNAGAPSGMVVSTLALTLTAAATTEEQFLAWGWRIPFLLSAALLALGLFVRLKVEETPVFSVAKPAGRESMPLVEVVRRHPRNLLLAVGVGFGAFVAQATLTTFLIAYAVDAGFERQTVLNALTVSSVGAVAGIIGFSALSDRVGRRPVVLAGAVAMGALSFALFPMIDTGSAALLTLAVILGQSVVHPAMYGPLAALYTEMFGTRTRYTGASLGYQIAGTGAGLAPVLFAGTLSATGGSGTMAISAMIAGCCLLTVLCILATKETHRSTLTDDGPASGSQPYTAAQRES
;
A
#
# COMPACT_ATOMS: atom_id res chain seq x y z
N MET A 1 -8.39 -58.47 -69.10
CA MET A 1 -9.53 -59.37 -69.36
C MET A 1 -10.09 -59.79 -68.01
N ALA A 2 -11.03 -59.07 -67.39
CA ALA A 2 -12.45 -58.92 -67.75
C ALA A 2 -13.21 -60.24 -67.52
N TYR A 3 -13.94 -60.43 -66.41
CA TYR A 3 -15.42 -60.32 -66.22
C TYR A 3 -15.75 -61.44 -65.17
N ALA A 4 -16.81 -61.51 -64.36
CA ALA A 4 -18.00 -60.72 -64.06
C ALA A 4 -18.60 -61.26 -62.73
N THR A 5 -19.20 -60.35 -61.97
CA THR A 5 -20.39 -60.42 -61.10
C THR A 5 -21.09 -61.77 -60.78
N PHE A 6 -21.41 -61.96 -59.49
CA PHE A 6 -22.63 -62.65 -59.05
C PHE A 6 -23.18 -61.99 -57.76
N VAL A 7 -24.50 -61.77 -57.73
CA VAL A 7 -25.31 -61.13 -56.68
C VAL A 7 -25.97 -62.22 -55.81
N PRO A 8 -26.16 -62.00 -54.50
CA PRO A 8 -27.48 -62.24 -53.88
C PRO A 8 -27.86 -61.10 -52.90
N THR A 9 -29.00 -60.43 -53.10
CA THR A 9 -30.32 -60.60 -52.44
C THR A 9 -30.36 -60.36 -50.93
N ALA A 10 -31.23 -59.41 -50.55
CA ALA A 10 -31.49 -58.92 -49.20
C ALA A 10 -32.49 -59.80 -48.40
N ALA A 11 -32.24 -59.93 -47.09
CA ALA A 11 -33.21 -60.11 -45.99
C ALA A 11 -32.38 -60.08 -44.68
N ASP A 12 -32.25 -58.92 -44.05
CA ASP A 12 -33.06 -58.43 -42.93
C ASP A 12 -32.91 -59.25 -41.62
N SER A 13 -32.28 -58.59 -40.65
CA SER A 13 -32.51 -58.64 -39.21
C SER A 13 -31.28 -58.99 -38.36
N ASP A 14 -30.43 -58.00 -38.10
CA ASP A 14 -30.09 -57.70 -36.70
C ASP A 14 -29.59 -56.27 -36.53
N ARG A 15 -30.40 -55.48 -35.83
CA ARG A 15 -30.11 -54.08 -35.45
C ARG A 15 -29.04 -54.09 -34.36
N GLN A 16 -27.78 -54.03 -34.73
CA GLN A 16 -26.75 -53.48 -33.85
C GLN A 16 -26.66 -51.98 -34.11
N GLY A 17 -27.31 -51.21 -33.24
CA GLY A 17 -27.20 -49.75 -33.22
C GLY A 17 -25.74 -49.35 -33.04
N ILE A 18 -25.15 -48.84 -34.12
CA ILE A 18 -23.98 -47.97 -34.05
C ILE A 18 -24.45 -46.72 -33.32
N ALA A 19 -24.24 -46.68 -32.01
CA ALA A 19 -24.36 -45.47 -31.24
C ALA A 19 -23.31 -44.49 -31.78
N MET A 20 -23.76 -43.56 -32.63
CA MET A 20 -23.01 -42.33 -32.88
C MET A 20 -22.75 -41.71 -31.51
N THR A 21 -21.49 -41.78 -31.08
CA THR A 21 -21.03 -41.06 -29.90
C THR A 21 -21.09 -39.59 -30.30
N GLU A 22 -22.16 -38.92 -29.91
CA GLU A 22 -22.25 -37.47 -29.93
C GLU A 22 -20.95 -36.90 -29.34
N PRO A 23 -20.39 -35.81 -29.90
CA PRO A 23 -19.26 -35.16 -29.27
C PRO A 23 -19.74 -34.77 -27.87
N ARG A 24 -19.15 -35.40 -26.84
CA ARG A 24 -19.33 -34.99 -25.44
C ARG A 24 -19.18 -33.48 -25.43
N GLU A 25 -20.29 -32.78 -25.22
CA GLU A 25 -20.25 -31.38 -24.83
C GLU A 25 -19.31 -31.34 -23.65
N THR A 26 -18.10 -30.82 -23.89
CA THR A 26 -17.25 -30.38 -22.81
C THR A 26 -18.10 -29.35 -22.09
N HIS A 27 -18.68 -29.76 -20.96
CA HIS A 27 -19.28 -28.85 -20.00
C HIS A 27 -18.27 -27.72 -19.86
N GLY A 28 -18.59 -26.57 -20.49
CA GLY A 28 -17.78 -25.39 -20.39
C GLY A 28 -17.65 -25.17 -18.89
N ALA A 29 -16.41 -25.22 -18.38
CA ALA A 29 -16.17 -24.93 -16.98
C ALA A 29 -16.85 -23.57 -16.72
N GLU A 30 -17.93 -23.57 -15.92
CA GLU A 30 -18.56 -22.33 -15.49
C GLU A 30 -17.42 -21.45 -14.97
N PRO A 31 -17.28 -20.19 -15.45
CA PRO A 31 -16.28 -19.29 -14.90
C PRO A 31 -16.47 -19.27 -13.38
N PRO A 32 -15.39 -19.39 -12.58
CA PRO A 32 -15.50 -19.61 -11.15
C PRO A 32 -16.43 -18.56 -10.55
N ARG A 33 -17.54 -19.01 -9.95
CA ARG A 33 -18.54 -18.13 -9.37
C ARG A 33 -17.86 -17.28 -8.31
N HIS A 34 -17.62 -16.00 -8.62
CA HIS A 34 -17.03 -15.05 -7.70
C HIS A 34 -17.91 -14.92 -6.46
N SER A 35 -17.53 -15.60 -5.39
CA SER A 35 -18.29 -15.60 -4.15
C SER A 35 -18.18 -14.22 -3.49
N ARG A 36 -19.31 -13.54 -3.29
CA ARG A 36 -19.38 -12.29 -2.50
C ARG A 36 -18.73 -12.45 -1.12
N THR A 37 -18.75 -13.66 -0.57
CA THR A 37 -18.07 -14.01 0.68
C THR A 37 -16.56 -13.93 0.54
N GLN A 38 -15.97 -14.43 -0.55
CA GLN A 38 -14.53 -14.33 -0.80
C GLN A 38 -14.09 -12.88 -1.01
N LEU A 39 -14.86 -12.08 -1.75
CA LEU A 39 -14.58 -10.64 -1.89
C LEU A 39 -14.56 -9.95 -0.51
N ARG A 40 -15.57 -10.16 0.33
CA ARG A 40 -15.62 -9.56 1.67
C ARG A 40 -14.45 -10.00 2.54
N ARG A 41 -14.07 -11.28 2.49
CA ARG A 41 -12.91 -11.80 3.23
C ARG A 41 -11.60 -11.20 2.73
N ALA A 42 -11.39 -11.12 1.41
CA ALA A 42 -10.20 -10.51 0.81
C ALA A 42 -10.08 -9.03 1.17
N VAL A 43 -11.18 -8.28 1.08
CA VAL A 43 -11.25 -6.86 1.46
C VAL A 43 -10.96 -6.67 2.95
N LEU A 44 -11.62 -7.43 3.82
CA LEU A 44 -11.41 -7.34 5.27
C LEU A 44 -9.97 -7.72 5.64
N SER A 45 -9.43 -8.77 5.01
CA SER A 45 -8.06 -9.21 5.22
C SER A 45 -7.06 -8.12 4.83
N SER A 46 -7.27 -7.47 3.69
CA SER A 46 -6.40 -6.40 3.19
C SER A 46 -6.49 -5.14 4.05
N TYR A 47 -7.70 -4.75 4.45
CA TYR A 47 -7.95 -3.64 5.38
C TYR A 47 -7.27 -3.87 6.72
N LEU A 48 -7.47 -5.05 7.35
CA LEU A 48 -6.90 -5.35 8.65
C LEU A 48 -5.37 -5.43 8.59
N GLY A 49 -4.80 -6.03 7.54
CA GLY A 49 -3.34 -6.04 7.38
C GLY A 49 -2.76 -4.63 7.32
N SER A 50 -3.35 -3.74 6.52
CA SER A 50 -2.90 -2.35 6.44
C SER A 50 -3.16 -1.56 7.74
N LEU A 51 -4.27 -1.84 8.44
CA LEU A 51 -4.54 -1.25 9.75
C LEU A 51 -3.45 -1.61 10.76
N ILE A 52 -3.08 -2.90 10.83
CA ILE A 52 -2.03 -3.38 11.75
C ILE A 52 -0.67 -2.77 11.37
N GLU A 53 -0.37 -2.70 10.08
CA GLU A 53 0.84 -2.04 9.58
C GLU A 53 0.94 -0.60 10.06
N TYR A 54 -0.11 0.19 9.82
CA TYR A 54 -0.08 1.61 10.15
C TYR A 54 -0.27 1.90 11.64
N TYR A 55 -0.85 0.95 12.39
CA TYR A 55 -0.81 0.93 13.84
C TYR A 55 0.64 0.89 14.34
N ASP A 56 1.39 -0.15 13.95
CA ASP A 56 2.79 -0.33 14.36
C ASP A 56 3.68 0.82 13.88
N PHE A 57 3.38 1.32 12.68
CA PHE A 57 4.12 2.43 12.08
C PHE A 57 3.98 3.72 12.89
N LEU A 58 2.75 4.18 13.18
CA LEU A 58 2.55 5.41 13.95
C LEU A 58 3.00 5.22 15.40
N LEU A 59 2.77 4.05 15.97
CA LEU A 59 3.23 3.70 17.31
C LEU A 59 4.75 3.87 17.42
N TYR A 60 5.51 3.32 16.46
CA TYR A 60 6.95 3.51 16.38
C TYR A 60 7.33 4.96 16.20
N ALA A 61 6.65 5.70 15.30
CA ALA A 61 6.95 7.11 15.06
C ALA A 61 6.84 7.93 16.36
N THR A 62 5.74 7.77 17.10
CA THR A 62 5.54 8.46 18.38
C THR A 62 6.54 8.00 19.43
N ALA A 63 6.80 6.69 19.56
CA ALA A 63 7.77 6.17 20.51
C ALA A 63 9.20 6.65 20.20
N SER A 64 9.57 6.78 18.92
CA SER A 64 10.86 7.35 18.52
C SER A 64 11.01 8.82 18.93
N ALA A 65 9.91 9.58 18.89
CA ALA A 65 9.92 10.98 19.28
C ALA A 65 9.95 11.19 20.80
N VAL A 66 9.31 10.32 21.59
CA VAL A 66 9.09 10.59 23.03
C VAL A 66 9.75 9.60 24.00
N VAL A 67 10.17 8.42 23.52
CA VAL A 67 10.67 7.33 24.38
C VAL A 67 12.10 6.93 24.02
N PHE A 68 12.35 6.54 22.76
CA PHE A 68 13.54 5.77 22.41
C PHE A 68 14.86 6.51 22.64
N SER A 69 14.87 7.84 22.48
CA SER A 69 16.03 8.67 22.82
C SER A 69 16.49 8.43 24.26
N ARG A 70 15.56 8.33 25.21
CA ARG A 70 15.87 8.13 26.63
C ARG A 70 16.09 6.67 27.03
N VAL A 71 15.58 5.72 26.25
CA VAL A 71 15.61 4.28 26.61
C VAL A 71 16.74 3.53 25.92
N PHE A 72 17.01 3.85 24.65
CA PHE A 72 17.96 3.13 23.80
C PHE A 72 19.20 3.96 23.47
N PHE A 73 19.11 5.29 23.56
CA PHE A 73 20.19 6.22 23.23
C PHE A 73 20.59 7.12 24.42
N SER A 74 20.36 6.67 25.65
CA SER A 74 20.61 7.40 26.89
C SER A 74 22.06 7.86 27.08
N ASP A 75 23.01 7.10 26.52
CA ASP A 75 24.45 7.36 26.65
C ASP A 75 24.94 8.42 25.66
N LEU A 76 24.08 8.87 24.75
CA LEU A 76 24.40 9.93 23.79
C LEU A 76 23.99 11.29 24.34
N ASP A 77 24.62 12.34 23.82
CA ASP A 77 24.11 13.70 24.01
C ASP A 77 22.61 13.77 23.60
N PRO A 78 21.73 14.48 24.36
CA PRO A 78 20.29 14.46 24.13
C PRO A 78 19.85 14.81 22.70
N LEU A 79 20.56 15.72 22.03
CA LEU A 79 20.28 16.07 20.64
C LEU A 79 20.66 14.91 19.73
N VAL A 80 21.84 14.32 19.94
CA VAL A 80 22.34 13.17 19.17
C VAL A 80 21.44 11.95 19.36
N GLY A 81 20.99 11.66 20.59
CA GLY A 81 20.07 10.55 20.88
C GLY A 81 18.71 10.72 20.21
N THR A 82 18.21 11.96 20.12
CA THR A 82 16.96 12.28 19.40
C THR A 82 17.12 12.09 17.89
N VAL A 83 18.22 12.59 17.32
CA VAL A 83 18.54 12.40 15.89
C VAL A 83 18.72 10.92 15.56
N ALA A 84 19.42 10.17 16.42
CA ALA A 84 19.61 8.73 16.24
C ALA A 84 18.26 7.98 16.27
N SER A 85 17.38 8.32 17.22
CA SER A 85 16.04 7.76 17.33
C SER A 85 15.19 8.00 16.07
N LEU A 86 15.11 9.25 15.60
CA LEU A 86 14.42 9.59 14.35
C LEU A 86 15.09 8.95 13.12
N GLY A 87 16.42 8.83 13.14
CA GLY A 87 17.20 8.12 12.13
C GLY A 87 16.78 6.65 12.02
N THR A 88 16.55 5.96 13.14
CA THR A 88 16.04 4.58 13.12
C THR A 88 14.71 4.48 12.39
N PHE A 89 13.80 5.44 12.61
CA PHE A 89 12.51 5.48 11.92
C PHE A 89 12.68 5.61 10.40
N ALA A 90 13.61 6.45 9.95
CA ALA A 90 13.95 6.62 8.53
C ALA A 90 14.50 5.34 7.89
N THR A 91 15.31 4.54 8.61
CA THR A 91 15.83 3.26 8.07
C THR A 91 14.72 2.30 7.65
N GLY A 92 13.59 2.29 8.36
CA GLY A 92 12.42 1.48 8.02
C GLY A 92 11.83 1.87 6.66
N TYR A 93 11.76 3.16 6.34
CA TYR A 93 11.30 3.62 5.02
C TYR A 93 12.27 3.27 3.89
N LEU A 94 13.57 3.43 4.14
CA LEU A 94 14.61 3.10 3.17
C LEU A 94 14.64 1.60 2.85
N ALA A 95 14.20 0.75 3.77
CA ALA A 95 14.11 -0.69 3.57
C ALA A 95 12.86 -1.15 2.78
N ARG A 96 11.81 -0.32 2.66
CA ARG A 96 10.56 -0.69 1.97
C ARG A 96 10.74 -1.08 0.50
N PRO A 97 11.52 -0.37 -0.33
CA PRO A 97 11.74 -0.77 -1.71
C PRO A 97 12.37 -2.17 -1.83
N LEU A 98 13.27 -2.54 -0.92
CA LEU A 98 13.86 -3.89 -0.88
C LEU A 98 12.78 -4.94 -0.62
N GLY A 99 11.87 -4.67 0.31
CA GLY A 99 10.71 -5.50 0.55
C GLY A 99 9.80 -5.66 -0.68
N GLY A 100 9.50 -4.56 -1.37
CA GLY A 100 8.68 -4.59 -2.60
C GLY A 100 9.33 -5.41 -3.72
N VAL A 101 10.66 -5.35 -3.83
CA VAL A 101 11.44 -6.18 -4.76
C VAL A 101 11.36 -7.66 -4.40
N VAL A 102 11.65 -8.02 -3.14
CA VAL A 102 11.72 -9.41 -2.68
C VAL A 102 10.33 -10.05 -2.72
N PHE A 103 9.35 -9.45 -2.03
CA PHE A 103 8.01 -10.02 -1.90
C PHE A 103 7.17 -9.84 -3.15
N GLY A 104 7.42 -8.83 -3.98
CA GLY A 104 6.83 -8.74 -5.32
C GLY A 104 7.29 -9.89 -6.21
N HIS A 105 8.61 -10.14 -6.25
CA HIS A 105 9.18 -11.24 -7.04
C HIS A 105 8.62 -12.61 -6.61
N PHE A 106 8.66 -12.91 -5.31
CA PHE A 106 8.16 -14.18 -4.80
C PHE A 106 6.63 -14.25 -4.81
N GLY A 107 5.93 -13.13 -4.69
CA GLY A 107 4.47 -13.08 -4.76
C GLY A 107 3.92 -13.36 -6.15
N ASP A 108 4.64 -12.93 -7.19
CA ASP A 108 4.33 -13.28 -8.57
C ASP A 108 4.61 -14.76 -8.90
N ARG A 109 5.46 -15.47 -8.12
CA ARG A 109 5.86 -16.87 -8.37
C ARG A 109 5.22 -17.92 -7.46
N LEU A 110 5.14 -17.63 -6.16
CA LEU A 110 4.70 -18.54 -5.10
C LEU A 110 3.26 -18.27 -4.65
N GLY A 111 2.72 -17.08 -4.96
CA GLY A 111 1.35 -16.69 -4.61
C GLY A 111 1.31 -15.49 -3.68
N ARG A 112 0.21 -14.73 -3.75
CA ARG A 112 0.03 -13.49 -3.02
C ARG A 112 -0.28 -13.78 -1.57
N LYS A 113 -1.15 -14.77 -1.30
CA LYS A 113 -1.54 -15.16 0.07
C LYS A 113 -0.34 -15.53 0.92
N GLN A 114 0.55 -16.37 0.38
CA GLN A 114 1.71 -16.86 1.13
C GLN A 114 2.65 -15.70 1.51
N MET A 115 2.95 -14.79 0.58
CA MET A 115 3.79 -13.63 0.88
C MET A 115 3.17 -12.77 1.98
N LEU A 116 1.87 -12.49 1.89
CA LEU A 116 1.15 -11.71 2.88
C LEU A 116 1.11 -12.34 4.28
N VAL A 117 1.11 -13.68 4.39
CA VAL A 117 1.22 -14.34 5.71
C VAL A 117 2.63 -14.14 6.29
N ILE A 118 3.66 -14.29 5.45
CA ILE A 118 5.06 -14.12 5.87
C ILE A 118 5.34 -12.69 6.30
N THR A 119 4.96 -11.70 5.48
CA THR A 119 5.23 -10.29 5.75
C THR A 119 4.50 -9.80 7.00
N MET A 120 3.23 -10.15 7.17
CA MET A 120 2.47 -9.79 8.37
C MET A 120 3.06 -10.45 9.63
N THR A 121 3.48 -11.72 9.56
CA THR A 121 4.15 -12.41 10.67
C THR A 121 5.48 -11.74 11.03
N MET A 122 6.31 -11.45 10.02
CA MET A 122 7.60 -10.78 10.21
C MET A 122 7.42 -9.40 10.86
N MET A 123 6.43 -8.64 10.41
CA MET A 123 6.11 -7.32 10.97
C MET A 123 5.64 -7.41 12.42
N GLY A 124 4.62 -8.22 12.72
CA GLY A 124 4.05 -8.30 14.07
C GLY A 124 5.00 -8.92 15.10
N VAL A 125 5.81 -9.91 14.70
CA VAL A 125 6.88 -10.45 15.56
C VAL A 125 7.93 -9.38 15.84
N ALA A 126 8.35 -8.61 14.84
CA ALA A 126 9.31 -7.53 15.07
C ALA A 126 8.74 -6.45 16.01
N SER A 127 7.46 -6.09 15.89
CA SER A 127 6.78 -5.15 16.79
C SER A 127 6.76 -5.65 18.24
N MET A 128 6.42 -6.93 18.44
CA MET A 128 6.47 -7.57 19.77
C MET A 128 7.89 -7.56 20.35
N LEU A 129 8.89 -7.91 19.53
CA LEU A 129 10.30 -7.91 19.95
C LEU A 129 10.80 -6.52 20.32
N ILE A 130 10.33 -5.46 19.66
CA ILE A 130 10.61 -4.07 20.07
C ILE A 130 10.05 -3.79 21.46
N GLY A 131 8.82 -4.21 21.74
CA GLY A 131 8.20 -4.09 23.08
C GLY A 131 8.93 -4.89 24.16
N MET A 132 9.64 -5.96 23.79
CA MET A 132 10.42 -6.80 24.70
C MET A 132 11.89 -6.39 24.79
N LEU A 133 12.32 -5.37 24.05
CA LEU A 133 13.74 -5.06 23.91
C LEU A 133 14.32 -4.54 25.24
N PRO A 134 15.46 -5.08 25.71
CA PRO A 134 16.15 -4.58 26.89
C PRO A 134 16.65 -3.15 26.68
N THR A 135 16.74 -2.36 27.75
CA THR A 135 17.20 -0.96 27.68
C THR A 135 18.71 -0.87 27.43
N ASN A 136 19.17 0.33 27.08
CA ASN A 136 20.61 0.59 26.95
C ASN A 136 21.35 0.30 28.27
N GLU A 137 20.79 0.66 29.42
CA GLU A 137 21.37 0.34 30.73
C GLU A 137 21.58 -1.17 30.97
N GLN A 138 20.80 -2.04 30.32
CA GLN A 138 20.85 -3.49 30.50
C GLN A 138 21.86 -4.18 29.57
N ILE A 139 21.96 -3.75 28.31
CA ILE A 139 22.75 -4.45 27.27
C ILE A 139 23.67 -3.51 26.44
N GLY A 140 23.78 -2.25 26.85
CA GLY A 140 24.59 -1.21 26.22
C GLY A 140 24.18 -0.93 24.77
N ALA A 141 25.20 -0.68 23.93
CA ALA A 141 25.05 -0.34 22.51
C ALA A 141 24.30 -1.39 21.67
N TRP A 142 24.12 -2.63 22.16
CA TRP A 142 23.31 -3.63 21.47
C TRP A 142 21.83 -3.27 21.42
N ALA A 143 21.31 -2.53 22.41
CA ALA A 143 19.90 -2.14 22.44
C ALA A 143 19.50 -1.28 21.22
N PRO A 144 20.18 -0.16 20.89
CA PRO A 144 19.87 0.59 19.69
C PRO A 144 20.18 -0.16 18.38
N ILE A 145 21.20 -1.05 18.36
CA ILE A 145 21.50 -1.88 17.16
C ILE A 145 20.33 -2.83 16.86
N LEU A 146 19.84 -3.56 17.87
CA LEU A 146 18.72 -4.48 17.73
C LEU A 146 17.44 -3.73 17.35
N LEU A 147 17.20 -2.54 17.92
CA LEU A 147 16.08 -1.68 17.54
C LEU A 147 16.12 -1.35 16.04
N VAL A 148 17.29 -0.95 15.52
CA VAL A 148 17.48 -0.66 14.08
C VAL A 148 17.27 -1.91 13.23
N LEU A 149 17.80 -3.07 13.63
CA LEU A 149 17.62 -4.31 12.88
C LEU A 149 16.15 -4.73 12.79
N LEU A 150 15.43 -4.66 13.92
CA LEU A 150 13.99 -4.92 13.95
C LEU A 150 13.23 -3.93 13.07
N ARG A 151 13.63 -2.65 13.08
CA ARG A 151 13.01 -1.62 12.25
C ARG A 151 13.25 -1.82 10.75
N VAL A 152 14.45 -2.24 10.36
CA VAL A 152 14.75 -2.62 8.97
C VAL A 152 13.92 -3.82 8.57
N ALA A 153 13.83 -4.86 9.41
CA ALA A 153 12.99 -6.03 9.13
C ALA A 153 11.51 -5.65 8.94
N GLN A 154 10.95 -4.78 9.80
CA GLN A 154 9.60 -4.22 9.59
C GLN A 154 9.48 -3.48 8.26
N GLY A 155 10.47 -2.63 7.92
CA GLY A 155 10.48 -1.91 6.65
C GLY A 155 10.42 -2.85 5.43
N ILE A 156 11.20 -3.93 5.45
CA ILE A 156 11.18 -4.95 4.39
C ILE A 156 9.81 -5.68 4.37
N ALA A 157 9.21 -6.01 5.51
CA ALA A 157 7.89 -6.64 5.56
C ALA A 157 6.83 -5.76 4.89
N VAL A 158 6.79 -4.49 5.30
CA VAL A 158 5.86 -3.49 4.80
C VAL A 158 6.02 -3.27 3.30
N GLY A 159 7.27 -3.32 2.81
CA GLY A 159 7.58 -3.26 1.39
C GLY A 159 6.76 -4.24 0.53
N GLY A 160 6.59 -5.46 1.04
CA GLY A 160 5.83 -6.53 0.39
C GLY A 160 4.32 -6.49 0.63
N GLU A 161 3.88 -6.09 1.82
CA GLU A 161 2.46 -6.18 2.24
C GLU A 161 1.50 -5.46 1.29
N TRP A 162 1.75 -4.18 1.00
CA TRP A 162 0.77 -3.33 0.33
C TRP A 162 0.36 -3.88 -1.05
N GLY A 163 1.33 -4.28 -1.86
CA GLY A 163 1.08 -4.78 -3.22
C GLY A 163 0.22 -6.04 -3.22
N GLY A 164 0.52 -7.00 -2.35
CA GLY A 164 -0.27 -8.23 -2.23
C GLY A 164 -1.68 -7.98 -1.68
N ALA A 165 -1.82 -7.08 -0.70
CA ALA A 165 -3.12 -6.75 -0.09
C ALA A 165 -4.05 -6.02 -1.07
N VAL A 166 -3.52 -5.03 -1.78
CA VAL A 166 -4.28 -4.34 -2.83
C VAL A 166 -4.69 -5.32 -3.93
N LEU A 167 -3.82 -6.23 -4.34
CA LEU A 167 -4.18 -7.25 -5.33
C LEU A 167 -5.23 -8.22 -4.85
N MET A 168 -5.15 -8.66 -3.60
CA MET A 168 -6.17 -9.51 -2.99
C MET A 168 -7.55 -8.87 -3.08
N SER A 169 -7.67 -7.60 -2.69
CA SER A 169 -8.96 -6.90 -2.78
C SER A 169 -9.38 -6.59 -4.22
N ALA A 170 -8.46 -6.16 -5.08
CA ALA A 170 -8.73 -5.76 -6.47
C ALA A 170 -9.07 -6.93 -7.41
N GLU A 171 -8.38 -8.07 -7.28
CA GLU A 171 -8.58 -9.24 -8.15
C GLU A 171 -9.82 -10.06 -7.77
N HIS A 172 -10.26 -9.99 -6.52
CA HIS A 172 -11.56 -10.54 -6.10
C HIS A 172 -12.75 -9.64 -6.48
N ALA A 173 -12.51 -8.37 -6.84
CA ALA A 173 -13.54 -7.42 -7.20
C ALA A 173 -13.97 -7.53 -8.67
N THR A 174 -15.23 -7.89 -8.88
CA THR A 174 -15.85 -7.99 -10.23
C THR A 174 -16.46 -6.68 -10.72
N SER A 175 -16.71 -5.73 -9.81
CA SER A 175 -17.21 -4.38 -10.12
C SER A 175 -16.75 -3.42 -9.04
N ARG A 176 -16.69 -2.12 -9.34
CA ARG A 176 -16.27 -1.07 -8.41
C ARG A 176 -14.91 -1.37 -7.75
N ARG A 177 -13.91 -1.65 -8.58
CA ARG A 177 -12.56 -2.03 -8.13
C ARG A 177 -11.90 -0.94 -7.31
N GLY A 178 -12.14 0.33 -7.65
CA GLY A 178 -11.72 1.49 -6.86
C GLY A 178 -12.20 1.38 -5.42
N LEU A 179 -13.51 1.24 -5.22
CA LEU A 179 -14.11 1.07 -3.90
C LEU A 179 -13.49 -0.10 -3.12
N TRP A 180 -13.45 -1.30 -3.69
CA TRP A 180 -13.00 -2.48 -2.95
C TRP A 180 -11.49 -2.48 -2.66
N ALA A 181 -10.67 -2.03 -3.60
CA ALA A 181 -9.22 -1.92 -3.40
C ALA A 181 -8.87 -0.83 -2.37
N SER A 182 -9.68 0.23 -2.28
CA SER A 182 -9.46 1.36 -1.37
C SER A 182 -9.49 1.01 0.11
N PHE A 183 -10.14 -0.09 0.49
CA PHE A 183 -10.13 -0.55 1.87
C PHE A 183 -8.70 -0.88 2.34
N THR A 184 -7.82 -1.34 1.45
CA THR A 184 -6.40 -1.49 1.81
C THR A 184 -5.81 -0.12 2.19
N ASN A 185 -6.03 0.91 1.39
CA ASN A 185 -5.54 2.26 1.66
C ASN A 185 -6.21 2.92 2.88
N ALA A 186 -7.48 2.60 3.16
CA ALA A 186 -8.22 3.09 4.31
C ALA A 186 -7.73 2.47 5.63
N GLY A 187 -7.06 1.31 5.58
CA GLY A 187 -6.40 0.71 6.74
C GLY A 187 -5.37 1.66 7.36
N ALA A 188 -4.66 2.44 6.55
CA ALA A 188 -3.63 3.36 7.01
C ALA A 188 -4.11 4.38 8.06
N PRO A 189 -5.07 5.27 7.74
CA PRO A 189 -5.59 6.21 8.73
C PRO A 189 -6.32 5.52 9.89
N SER A 190 -6.94 4.36 9.68
CA SER A 190 -7.54 3.59 10.78
C SER A 190 -6.49 3.09 11.77
N GLY A 191 -5.35 2.58 11.28
CA GLY A 191 -4.22 2.15 12.10
C GLY A 191 -3.66 3.30 12.93
N MET A 192 -3.54 4.49 12.32
CA MET A 192 -3.14 5.71 13.01
C MET A 192 -4.08 6.03 14.19
N VAL A 193 -5.40 5.99 13.99
CA VAL A 193 -6.38 6.24 15.06
C VAL A 193 -6.23 5.22 16.19
N VAL A 194 -6.12 3.93 15.87
CA VAL A 194 -5.99 2.86 16.86
C VAL A 194 -4.66 2.99 17.63
N SER A 195 -3.58 3.38 16.97
CA SER A 195 -2.27 3.63 17.60
C SER A 195 -2.33 4.78 18.59
N THR A 196 -2.89 5.93 18.17
CA THR A 196 -3.07 7.08 19.04
C THR A 196 -3.93 6.74 20.25
N LEU A 197 -5.00 5.96 20.06
CA LEU A 197 -5.85 5.50 21.15
C LEU A 197 -5.08 4.60 22.12
N ALA A 198 -4.33 3.62 21.62
CA ALA A 198 -3.55 2.70 22.47
C ALA A 198 -2.50 3.45 23.30
N LEU A 199 -1.78 4.40 22.69
CA LEU A 199 -0.81 5.24 23.38
C LEU A 199 -1.47 6.15 24.42
N THR A 200 -2.57 6.82 24.05
CA THR A 200 -3.32 7.71 24.97
C THR A 200 -3.84 6.94 26.17
N LEU A 201 -4.45 5.77 25.96
CA LEU A 201 -4.97 4.93 27.04
C LEU A 201 -3.85 4.44 27.96
N THR A 202 -2.71 4.07 27.38
CA THR A 202 -1.57 3.62 28.18
C THR A 202 -0.97 4.76 28.99
N ALA A 203 -0.77 5.92 28.36
CA ALA A 203 -0.28 7.12 29.03
C ALA A 203 -1.23 7.59 30.14
N ALA A 204 -2.54 7.53 29.93
CA ALA A 204 -3.54 7.88 30.95
C ALA A 204 -3.57 6.89 32.13
N ALA A 205 -3.16 5.64 31.91
CA ALA A 205 -3.10 4.61 32.94
C ALA A 205 -1.76 4.60 33.73
N THR A 206 -0.79 5.43 33.36
CA THR A 206 0.56 5.45 33.94
C THR A 206 0.99 6.86 34.35
N THR A 207 1.86 6.99 35.35
CA THR A 207 2.61 8.25 35.53
C THR A 207 3.68 8.42 34.43
N GLU A 208 4.26 9.61 34.26
CA GLU A 208 5.32 9.84 33.25
C GLU A 208 6.53 8.91 33.46
N GLU A 209 6.96 8.73 34.71
CA GLU A 209 8.04 7.79 35.06
C GLU A 209 7.67 6.34 34.72
N GLN A 210 6.45 5.91 35.05
CA GLN A 210 5.96 4.56 34.72
C GLN A 210 5.83 4.36 33.21
N PHE A 211 5.38 5.39 32.49
CA PHE A 211 5.25 5.33 31.04
C PHE A 211 6.60 5.08 30.38
N LEU A 212 7.64 5.81 30.77
CA LEU A 212 9.01 5.64 30.28
C LEU A 212 9.64 4.32 30.74
N ALA A 213 9.35 3.88 31.97
CA ALA A 213 9.88 2.64 32.51
C ALA A 213 9.33 1.39 31.81
N TRP A 214 8.01 1.32 31.58
CA TRP A 214 7.36 0.13 31.00
C TRP A 214 6.09 0.41 30.20
N GLY A 215 5.35 1.48 30.48
CA GLY A 215 4.05 1.74 29.86
C GLY A 215 4.11 1.76 28.33
N TRP A 216 5.12 2.42 27.74
CA TRP A 216 5.28 2.48 26.28
C TRP A 216 5.39 1.11 25.59
N ARG A 217 5.74 0.04 26.31
CA ARG A 217 5.86 -1.32 25.75
C ARG A 217 4.51 -1.97 25.49
N ILE A 218 3.47 -1.59 26.24
CA ILE A 218 2.15 -2.24 26.15
C ILE A 218 1.55 -2.17 24.74
N PRO A 219 1.51 -1.01 24.06
CA PRO A 219 1.02 -0.96 22.69
C PRO A 219 1.81 -1.86 21.72
N PHE A 220 3.13 -1.98 21.88
CA PHE A 220 3.94 -2.89 21.03
C PHE A 220 3.63 -4.37 21.29
N LEU A 221 3.34 -4.74 22.54
CA LEU A 221 2.93 -6.10 22.88
C LEU A 221 1.51 -6.40 22.42
N LEU A 222 0.63 -5.40 22.39
CA LEU A 222 -0.73 -5.52 21.84
C LEU A 222 -0.70 -5.89 20.35
N SER A 223 0.37 -5.56 19.63
CA SER A 223 0.59 -6.00 18.25
C SER A 223 0.56 -7.53 18.10
N ALA A 224 0.82 -8.32 19.15
CA ALA A 224 0.66 -9.78 19.11
C ALA A 224 -0.81 -10.20 18.94
N ALA A 225 -1.74 -9.53 19.63
CA ALA A 225 -3.18 -9.78 19.50
C ALA A 225 -3.70 -9.34 18.13
N LEU A 226 -3.23 -8.17 17.67
CA LEU A 226 -3.52 -7.65 16.33
C LEU A 226 -2.98 -8.58 15.24
N LEU A 227 -1.76 -9.08 15.38
CA LEU A 227 -1.16 -10.07 14.50
C LEU A 227 -1.98 -11.36 14.46
N ALA A 228 -2.38 -11.90 15.61
CA ALA A 228 -3.19 -13.11 15.68
C ALA A 228 -4.54 -12.93 14.96
N LEU A 229 -5.20 -11.79 15.16
CA LEU A 229 -6.43 -11.43 14.45
C LEU A 229 -6.20 -11.31 12.94
N GLY A 230 -5.15 -10.61 12.53
CA GLY A 230 -4.75 -10.47 11.13
C GLY A 230 -4.51 -11.82 10.47
N LEU A 231 -3.72 -12.69 11.10
CA LEU A 231 -3.40 -14.04 10.62
C LEU A 231 -4.64 -14.90 10.49
N PHE A 232 -5.51 -14.89 11.51
CA PHE A 232 -6.76 -15.63 11.49
C PHE A 232 -7.63 -15.26 10.28
N VAL A 233 -7.72 -13.96 9.95
CA VAL A 233 -8.48 -13.50 8.78
C VAL A 233 -7.75 -13.86 7.48
N ARG A 234 -6.42 -13.69 7.41
CA ARG A 234 -5.60 -13.99 6.22
C ARG A 234 -5.64 -15.47 5.84
N LEU A 235 -5.62 -16.37 6.82
CA LEU A 235 -5.66 -17.81 6.59
C LEU A 235 -6.98 -18.25 5.94
N LYS A 236 -8.07 -17.52 6.18
CA LYS A 236 -9.42 -17.79 5.64
C LYS A 236 -9.69 -17.22 4.24
N VAL A 237 -8.74 -16.47 3.67
CA VAL A 237 -8.82 -15.95 2.29
C VAL A 237 -8.24 -16.98 1.33
N GLU A 238 -8.90 -17.20 0.20
CA GLU A 238 -8.39 -18.02 -0.88
C GLU A 238 -7.35 -17.25 -1.72
N GLU A 239 -6.47 -17.96 -2.42
CA GLU A 239 -5.54 -17.31 -3.34
C GLU A 239 -6.31 -16.61 -4.48
N THR A 240 -5.74 -15.57 -5.09
CA THR A 240 -6.49 -14.77 -6.06
C THR A 240 -6.97 -15.61 -7.26
N PRO A 241 -8.20 -15.39 -7.77
CA PRO A 241 -8.73 -16.16 -8.90
C PRO A 241 -7.84 -16.10 -10.14
N VAL A 242 -7.14 -14.97 -10.31
CA VAL A 242 -6.21 -14.74 -11.42
C VAL A 242 -4.94 -15.58 -11.26
N PHE A 243 -4.43 -15.75 -10.03
CA PHE A 243 -3.27 -16.59 -9.78
C PHE A 243 -3.60 -18.09 -9.80
N SER A 244 -4.79 -18.50 -9.33
CA SER A 244 -5.18 -19.90 -9.27
C SER A 244 -5.35 -20.55 -10.65
N VAL A 245 -5.67 -19.76 -11.67
CA VAL A 245 -5.80 -20.22 -13.07
C VAL A 245 -4.51 -20.04 -13.88
N ALA A 246 -3.54 -19.27 -13.37
CA ALA A 246 -2.27 -19.05 -14.06
C ALA A 246 -1.40 -20.31 -13.97
N LYS A 247 -1.03 -20.90 -15.12
CA LYS A 247 -0.03 -21.97 -15.14
C LYS A 247 1.31 -21.40 -14.63
N PRO A 248 2.06 -22.12 -13.78
CA PRO A 248 3.40 -21.67 -13.39
C PRO A 248 4.22 -21.45 -14.65
N ALA A 249 4.55 -20.19 -14.93
CA ALA A 249 5.35 -19.85 -16.08
C ALA A 249 6.69 -20.60 -15.97
N GLY A 250 7.13 -21.21 -17.09
CA GLY A 250 8.42 -21.86 -17.17
C GLY A 250 9.57 -20.98 -16.68
N ARG A 251 10.73 -21.61 -16.42
CA ARG A 251 11.92 -21.13 -15.70
C ARG A 251 12.51 -19.74 -16.08
N GLU A 252 12.01 -18.98 -17.05
CA GLU A 252 12.83 -18.00 -17.78
C GLU A 252 12.56 -16.48 -17.61
N SER A 253 11.57 -15.99 -16.85
CA SER A 253 11.53 -14.54 -16.55
C SER A 253 11.41 -14.22 -15.07
N MET A 254 12.34 -13.38 -14.59
CA MET A 254 12.24 -12.70 -13.29
C MET A 254 11.25 -11.54 -13.47
N PRO A 255 10.09 -11.54 -12.78
CA PRO A 255 9.07 -10.47 -12.92
C PRO A 255 9.65 -9.06 -12.70
N LEU A 256 10.60 -8.93 -11.78
CA LEU A 256 11.34 -7.68 -11.56
C LEU A 256 12.10 -7.19 -12.79
N VAL A 257 12.88 -8.08 -13.42
CA VAL A 257 13.65 -7.75 -14.62
C VAL A 257 12.71 -7.40 -15.77
N GLU A 258 11.57 -8.09 -15.85
CA GLU A 258 10.52 -7.82 -16.83
C GLU A 258 9.89 -6.45 -16.65
N VAL A 259 9.51 -6.04 -15.44
CA VAL A 259 8.99 -4.69 -15.15
C VAL A 259 10.01 -3.62 -15.55
N VAL A 260 11.26 -3.76 -15.10
CA VAL A 260 12.29 -2.73 -15.31
C VAL A 260 12.71 -2.62 -16.77
N ARG A 261 12.82 -3.74 -17.50
CA ARG A 261 13.27 -3.73 -18.91
C ARG A 261 12.14 -3.57 -19.93
N ARG A 262 10.97 -4.17 -19.69
CA ARG A 262 9.85 -4.19 -20.66
C ARG A 262 8.74 -3.21 -20.34
N HIS A 263 8.58 -2.81 -19.07
CA HIS A 263 7.54 -1.85 -18.65
C HIS A 263 8.07 -0.60 -17.90
N PRO A 264 9.23 -0.01 -18.27
CA PRO A 264 9.81 1.10 -17.53
C PRO A 264 8.91 2.34 -17.53
N ARG A 265 8.19 2.59 -18.63
CA ARG A 265 7.24 3.72 -18.72
C ARG A 265 6.12 3.60 -17.69
N ASN A 266 5.52 2.42 -17.54
CA ASN A 266 4.43 2.24 -16.57
C ASN A 266 4.96 2.36 -15.14
N LEU A 267 6.17 1.86 -14.87
CA LEU A 267 6.83 2.04 -13.59
C LEU A 267 7.08 3.52 -13.27
N LEU A 268 7.69 4.27 -14.19
CA LEU A 268 7.97 5.71 -14.01
C LEU A 268 6.68 6.53 -13.82
N LEU A 269 5.63 6.21 -14.58
CA LEU A 269 4.33 6.85 -14.42
C LEU A 269 3.69 6.50 -13.06
N ALA A 270 3.79 5.24 -12.61
CA ALA A 270 3.27 4.86 -11.30
C ALA A 270 3.98 5.63 -10.19
N VAL A 271 5.32 5.70 -10.25
CA VAL A 271 6.15 6.48 -9.32
C VAL A 271 5.72 7.95 -9.31
N GLY A 272 5.70 8.59 -10.48
CA GLY A 272 5.38 10.02 -10.58
C GLY A 272 3.95 10.36 -10.15
N VAL A 273 2.98 9.50 -10.47
CA VAL A 273 1.59 9.68 -10.00
C VAL A 273 1.52 9.62 -8.47
N GLY A 274 2.16 8.65 -7.84
CA GLY A 274 2.10 8.49 -6.38
C GLY A 274 2.94 9.51 -5.60
N PHE A 275 4.01 10.03 -6.19
CA PHE A 275 5.02 10.83 -5.48
C PHE A 275 4.40 12.03 -4.74
N GLY A 276 3.57 12.83 -5.42
CA GLY A 276 2.87 13.96 -4.80
C GLY A 276 1.92 13.54 -3.67
N ALA A 277 1.27 12.38 -3.77
CA ALA A 277 0.38 11.88 -2.72
C ALA A 277 1.16 11.53 -1.44
N PHE A 278 2.32 10.88 -1.57
CA PHE A 278 3.18 10.54 -0.44
C PHE A 278 3.88 11.75 0.19
N VAL A 279 4.31 12.73 -0.63
CA VAL A 279 4.81 14.01 -0.12
C VAL A 279 3.72 14.75 0.66
N ALA A 280 2.50 14.79 0.13
CA ALA A 280 1.35 15.38 0.80
C ALA A 280 1.01 14.65 2.11
N GLN A 281 1.05 13.32 2.12
CA GLN A 281 0.89 12.51 3.33
C GLN A 281 1.89 12.93 4.41
N ALA A 282 3.19 12.88 4.12
CA ALA A 282 4.23 13.22 5.09
C ALA A 282 4.19 14.69 5.53
N THR A 283 3.75 15.59 4.65
CA THR A 283 3.46 16.98 5.01
C THR A 283 2.42 17.01 6.13
N LEU A 284 1.26 16.40 5.92
CA LEU A 284 0.12 16.49 6.83
C LEU A 284 0.31 15.70 8.13
N THR A 285 0.93 14.52 8.05
CA THR A 285 1.02 13.58 9.19
C THR A 285 2.35 13.63 9.94
N THR A 286 3.30 14.46 9.50
CA THR A 286 4.62 14.53 10.14
C THR A 286 5.13 15.95 10.23
N PHE A 287 5.38 16.61 9.10
CA PHE A 287 5.99 17.94 9.12
C PHE A 287 5.07 19.01 9.73
N LEU A 288 3.81 19.03 9.32
CA LEU A 288 2.81 20.00 9.78
C LEU A 288 2.54 19.88 11.29
N ILE A 289 2.65 18.67 11.84
CA ILE A 289 2.55 18.42 13.30
C ILE A 289 3.73 19.08 14.02
N ALA A 290 4.95 18.81 13.56
CA ALA A 290 6.15 19.39 14.15
C ALA A 290 6.12 20.93 14.05
N TYR A 291 5.71 21.45 12.89
CA TYR A 291 5.53 22.88 12.66
C TYR A 291 4.49 23.51 13.59
N ALA A 292 3.32 22.89 13.78
CA ALA A 292 2.29 23.41 14.68
C ALA A 292 2.77 23.42 16.14
N VAL A 293 3.48 22.40 16.60
CA VAL A 293 4.04 22.40 17.97
C VAL A 293 5.10 23.51 18.13
N ASP A 294 5.97 23.69 17.13
CA ASP A 294 6.98 24.76 17.12
C ASP A 294 6.34 26.17 17.10
N ALA A 295 5.21 26.32 16.40
CA ALA A 295 4.40 27.53 16.39
C ALA A 295 3.64 27.79 17.72
N GLY A 296 3.81 26.93 18.73
CA GLY A 296 3.30 27.14 20.09
C GLY A 296 1.98 26.41 20.40
N PHE A 297 1.48 25.54 19.52
CA PHE A 297 0.30 24.74 19.83
C PHE A 297 0.61 23.65 20.85
N GLU A 298 -0.33 23.43 21.78
CA GLU A 298 -0.25 22.30 22.69
C GLU A 298 -0.26 20.98 21.91
N ARG A 299 0.67 20.08 22.23
CA ARG A 299 0.81 18.76 21.59
C ARG A 299 -0.51 17.99 21.55
N GLN A 300 -1.29 18.01 22.63
CA GLN A 300 -2.57 17.30 22.70
C GLN A 300 -3.58 17.87 21.70
N THR A 301 -3.60 19.19 21.50
CA THR A 301 -4.47 19.84 20.51
C THR A 301 -4.13 19.38 19.09
N VAL A 302 -2.84 19.30 18.75
CA VAL A 302 -2.39 18.81 17.44
C VAL A 302 -2.74 17.32 17.23
N LEU A 303 -2.54 16.49 18.25
CA LEU A 303 -2.89 15.06 18.21
C LEU A 303 -4.40 14.81 18.08
N ASN A 304 -5.21 15.61 18.75
CA ASN A 304 -6.68 15.55 18.63
C ASN A 304 -7.11 15.91 17.20
N ALA A 305 -6.55 17.00 16.64
CA ALA A 305 -6.80 17.42 15.26
C ALA A 305 -6.42 16.32 14.26
N LEU A 306 -5.24 15.69 14.44
CA LEU A 306 -4.79 14.56 13.62
C LEU A 306 -5.72 13.33 13.73
N THR A 307 -6.23 13.06 14.92
CA THR A 307 -7.13 11.92 15.14
C THR A 307 -8.45 12.13 14.39
N VAL A 308 -9.03 13.34 14.51
CA VAL A 308 -10.25 13.72 13.80
C VAL A 308 -10.04 13.69 12.28
N SER A 309 -8.93 14.23 11.79
CA SER A 309 -8.61 14.21 10.35
C SER A 309 -8.37 12.78 9.84
N SER A 310 -7.77 11.91 10.66
CA SER A 310 -7.56 10.50 10.30
C SER A 310 -8.88 9.74 10.14
N VAL A 311 -9.84 9.96 11.05
CA VAL A 311 -11.20 9.39 10.90
C VAL A 311 -11.86 9.88 9.61
N GLY A 312 -11.75 11.19 9.31
CA GLY A 312 -12.24 11.75 8.05
C GLY A 312 -11.54 11.17 6.82
N ALA A 313 -10.23 10.89 6.90
CA ALA A 313 -9.45 10.31 5.82
C ALA A 313 -9.91 8.90 5.44
N VAL A 314 -10.36 8.08 6.40
CA VAL A 314 -10.98 6.77 6.10
C VAL A 314 -12.17 6.96 5.16
N ALA A 315 -13.09 7.85 5.52
CA ALA A 315 -14.29 8.14 4.74
C ALA A 315 -13.94 8.76 3.38
N GLY A 316 -12.98 9.70 3.35
CA GLY A 316 -12.46 10.30 2.12
C GLY A 316 -11.87 9.27 1.16
N ILE A 317 -11.04 8.34 1.66
CA ILE A 317 -10.37 7.34 0.83
C ILE A 317 -11.40 6.44 0.16
N ILE A 318 -12.36 5.94 0.93
CA ILE A 318 -13.44 5.09 0.43
C ILE A 318 -14.32 5.89 -0.56
N GLY A 319 -14.69 7.11 -0.20
CA GLY A 319 -15.56 7.98 -0.99
C GLY A 319 -14.97 8.37 -2.35
N PHE A 320 -13.75 8.90 -2.39
CA PHE A 320 -13.09 9.29 -3.64
C PHE A 320 -12.72 8.10 -4.51
N SER A 321 -12.42 6.94 -3.90
CA SER A 321 -12.18 5.72 -4.66
C SER A 321 -13.46 5.19 -5.30
N ALA A 322 -14.59 5.23 -4.59
CA ALA A 322 -15.90 4.91 -5.16
C ALA A 322 -16.32 5.91 -6.25
N LEU A 323 -15.98 7.20 -6.09
CA LEU A 323 -16.20 8.21 -7.12
C LEU A 323 -15.37 7.89 -8.38
N SER A 324 -14.11 7.44 -8.21
CA SER A 324 -13.24 7.06 -9.32
C SER A 324 -13.75 5.88 -10.15
N ASP A 325 -14.62 5.03 -9.58
CA ASP A 325 -15.31 3.98 -10.33
C ASP A 325 -16.40 4.53 -11.26
N ARG A 326 -16.91 5.74 -11.00
CA ARG A 326 -17.95 6.39 -11.81
C ARG A 326 -17.39 7.37 -12.83
N VAL A 327 -16.43 8.21 -12.41
CA VAL A 327 -15.91 9.31 -13.23
C VAL A 327 -14.54 9.00 -13.86
N GLY A 328 -13.88 7.93 -13.44
CA GLY A 328 -12.53 7.57 -13.85
C GLY A 328 -11.47 7.87 -12.79
N ARG A 329 -10.32 7.20 -12.87
CA ARG A 329 -9.21 7.36 -11.91
C ARG A 329 -8.44 8.63 -12.18
N ARG A 330 -8.24 8.95 -13.46
CA ARG A 330 -7.44 10.12 -13.87
C ARG A 330 -8.07 11.44 -13.41
N PRO A 331 -9.37 11.71 -13.58
CA PRO A 331 -9.97 12.98 -13.14
C PRO A 331 -9.90 13.19 -11.62
N VAL A 332 -10.11 12.13 -10.83
CA VAL A 332 -10.10 12.21 -9.36
C VAL A 332 -8.70 12.50 -8.83
N VAL A 333 -7.69 11.76 -9.31
CA VAL A 333 -6.29 11.97 -8.91
C VAL A 333 -5.79 13.35 -9.36
N LEU A 334 -6.16 13.78 -10.58
CA LEU A 334 -5.81 15.11 -11.09
C LEU A 334 -6.41 16.22 -10.24
N ALA A 335 -7.71 16.14 -9.93
CA ALA A 335 -8.38 17.12 -9.09
C ALA A 335 -7.75 17.20 -7.70
N GLY A 336 -7.45 16.04 -7.08
CA GLY A 336 -6.76 15.98 -5.80
C GLY A 336 -5.37 16.62 -5.86
N ALA A 337 -4.58 16.34 -6.90
CA ALA A 337 -3.23 16.89 -7.05
C ALA A 337 -3.23 18.41 -7.23
N VAL A 338 -4.13 18.95 -8.08
CA VAL A 338 -4.28 20.40 -8.26
C VAL A 338 -4.75 21.07 -6.96
N ALA A 339 -5.75 20.48 -6.30
CA ALA A 339 -6.25 20.99 -5.03
C ALA A 339 -5.18 20.95 -3.93
N MET A 340 -4.33 19.92 -3.86
CA MET A 340 -3.24 19.84 -2.89
C MET A 340 -2.16 20.87 -3.19
N GLY A 341 -1.79 21.05 -4.46
CA GLY A 341 -0.86 22.08 -4.88
C GLY A 341 -1.32 23.47 -4.44
N ALA A 342 -2.61 23.80 -4.64
CA ALA A 342 -3.18 25.07 -4.19
C ALA A 342 -3.30 25.16 -2.66
N LEU A 343 -3.82 24.11 -2.00
CA LEU A 343 -4.02 24.08 -0.56
C LEU A 343 -2.70 24.22 0.21
N SER A 344 -1.59 23.71 -0.32
CA SER A 344 -0.28 23.78 0.32
C SER A 344 0.11 25.21 0.72
N PHE A 345 -0.25 26.22 -0.10
CA PHE A 345 0.00 27.63 0.17
C PHE A 345 -0.89 28.23 1.27
N ALA A 346 -2.01 27.58 1.60
CA ALA A 346 -2.91 28.00 2.67
C ALA A 346 -2.64 27.28 4.00
N LEU A 347 -2.02 26.09 3.98
CA LEU A 347 -1.81 25.27 5.18
C LEU A 347 -1.03 26.02 6.27
N PHE A 348 0.14 26.57 5.95
CA PHE A 348 0.98 27.25 6.95
C PHE A 348 0.36 28.56 7.45
N PRO A 349 -0.14 29.46 6.57
CA PRO A 349 -0.84 30.66 7.04
C PRO A 349 -2.04 30.38 7.97
N MET A 350 -2.77 29.28 7.77
CA MET A 350 -3.84 28.87 8.69
C MET A 350 -3.32 28.51 10.08
N ILE A 351 -2.15 27.89 10.17
CA ILE A 351 -1.51 27.49 11.43
C ILE A 351 -0.91 28.71 12.13
N ASP A 352 -0.27 29.60 11.37
CA ASP A 352 0.38 30.82 11.88
C ASP A 352 -0.61 31.79 12.56
N THR A 353 -1.91 31.61 12.34
CA THR A 353 -2.96 32.35 13.09
C THR A 353 -3.01 32.02 14.59
N GLY A 354 -2.43 30.90 15.03
CA GLY A 354 -2.54 30.42 16.41
C GLY A 354 -3.90 29.81 16.77
N SER A 355 -4.86 29.73 15.83
CA SER A 355 -6.21 29.21 16.10
C SER A 355 -6.27 27.69 15.99
N ALA A 356 -6.63 27.02 17.10
CA ALA A 356 -6.82 25.57 17.12
C ALA A 356 -7.91 25.09 16.14
N ALA A 357 -8.92 25.92 15.90
CA ALA A 357 -9.97 25.63 14.93
C ALA A 357 -9.43 25.67 13.48
N LEU A 358 -8.57 26.64 13.16
CA LEU A 358 -7.95 26.73 11.83
C LEU A 358 -6.89 25.64 11.62
N LEU A 359 -6.10 25.29 12.64
CA LEU A 359 -5.24 24.11 12.60
C LEU A 359 -6.06 22.84 12.27
N THR A 360 -7.16 22.63 13.01
CA THR A 360 -8.03 21.45 12.82
C THR A 360 -8.66 21.45 11.43
N LEU A 361 -9.12 22.61 10.96
CA LEU A 361 -9.66 22.75 9.61
C LEU A 361 -8.60 22.46 8.53
N ALA A 362 -7.38 22.96 8.70
CA ALA A 362 -6.28 22.75 7.76
C ALA A 362 -5.97 21.25 7.60
N VAL A 363 -5.86 20.52 8.71
CA VAL A 363 -5.62 19.07 8.64
C VAL A 363 -6.82 18.29 8.13
N ILE A 364 -8.06 18.71 8.40
CA ILE A 364 -9.25 18.07 7.83
C ILE A 364 -9.31 18.29 6.31
N LEU A 365 -9.12 19.52 5.83
CA LEU A 365 -9.12 19.82 4.40
C LEU A 365 -8.01 19.04 3.68
N GLY A 366 -6.80 19.05 4.24
CA GLY A 366 -5.66 18.35 3.66
C GLY A 366 -5.83 16.83 3.70
N GLN A 367 -6.04 16.26 4.88
CA GLN A 367 -5.93 14.82 5.11
C GLN A 367 -7.25 14.06 4.89
N SER A 368 -8.40 14.68 5.13
CA SER A 368 -9.71 14.03 4.99
C SER A 368 -10.34 14.22 3.61
N VAL A 369 -9.99 15.31 2.91
CA VAL A 369 -10.65 15.68 1.65
C VAL A 369 -9.68 15.61 0.46
N VAL A 370 -8.62 16.40 0.48
CA VAL A 370 -7.76 16.58 -0.69
C VAL A 370 -6.82 15.39 -0.91
N HIS A 371 -6.08 14.96 0.12
CA HIS A 371 -5.16 13.83 0.03
C HIS A 371 -5.87 12.52 -0.38
N PRO A 372 -7.05 12.17 0.15
CA PRO A 372 -7.76 10.96 -0.28
C PRO A 372 -8.16 10.91 -1.75
N ALA A 373 -8.40 12.06 -2.39
CA ALA A 373 -8.65 12.13 -3.83
C ALA A 373 -7.42 11.72 -4.65
N MET A 374 -6.22 11.95 -4.14
CA MET A 374 -4.98 11.47 -4.75
C MET A 374 -4.72 10.00 -4.39
N TYR A 375 -4.75 9.68 -3.10
CA TYR A 375 -4.25 8.41 -2.56
C TYR A 375 -5.23 7.24 -2.70
N GLY A 376 -6.53 7.47 -2.52
CA GLY A 376 -7.53 6.41 -2.58
C GLY A 376 -7.54 5.65 -3.92
N PRO A 377 -7.67 6.35 -5.06
CA PRO A 377 -7.69 5.71 -6.38
C PRO A 377 -6.39 4.98 -6.75
N LEU A 378 -5.26 5.23 -6.09
CA LEU A 378 -3.97 4.58 -6.41
C LEU A 378 -4.04 3.06 -6.30
N ALA A 379 -4.80 2.52 -5.36
CA ALA A 379 -4.94 1.08 -5.18
C ALA A 379 -5.45 0.39 -6.45
N ALA A 380 -6.51 0.94 -7.06
CA ALA A 380 -7.03 0.42 -8.33
C ALA A 380 -6.17 0.82 -9.52
N LEU A 381 -5.70 2.08 -9.58
CA LEU A 381 -4.89 2.57 -10.68
C LEU A 381 -3.62 1.73 -10.86
N TYR A 382 -2.87 1.46 -9.78
CA TYR A 382 -1.62 0.71 -9.88
C TYR A 382 -1.85 -0.74 -10.29
N THR A 383 -2.91 -1.39 -9.78
CA THR A 383 -3.21 -2.76 -10.19
C THR A 383 -3.64 -2.86 -11.66
N GLU A 384 -4.22 -1.80 -12.21
CA GLU A 384 -4.65 -1.75 -13.61
C GLU A 384 -3.54 -1.30 -14.57
N MET A 385 -2.48 -0.65 -14.09
CA MET A 385 -1.33 -0.21 -14.89
C MET A 385 -0.42 -1.36 -15.34
N PHE A 386 -0.51 -2.53 -14.71
CA PHE A 386 0.37 -3.67 -14.97
C PHE A 386 -0.43 -4.93 -15.33
N GLY A 387 0.08 -5.68 -16.31
CA GLY A 387 -0.48 -6.97 -16.71
C GLY A 387 -0.31 -8.04 -15.63
N THR A 388 -1.13 -9.08 -15.70
CA THR A 388 -1.27 -10.12 -14.66
C THR A 388 0.05 -10.70 -14.16
N ARG A 389 1.02 -10.93 -15.07
CA ARG A 389 2.31 -11.57 -14.76
C ARG A 389 3.26 -10.72 -13.93
N THR A 390 3.15 -9.40 -14.05
CA THR A 390 4.06 -8.44 -13.42
C THR A 390 3.31 -7.50 -12.47
N ARG A 391 2.05 -7.80 -12.17
CA ARG A 391 1.15 -6.87 -11.49
C ARG A 391 1.60 -6.61 -10.07
N TYR A 392 1.98 -7.65 -9.34
CA TYR A 392 2.47 -7.49 -7.97
C TYR A 392 3.78 -6.72 -7.98
N THR A 393 4.78 -7.20 -8.71
CA THR A 393 6.10 -6.55 -8.75
C THR A 393 6.01 -5.10 -9.21
N GLY A 394 5.25 -4.81 -10.28
CA GLY A 394 5.10 -3.47 -10.84
C GLY A 394 4.37 -2.51 -9.90
N ALA A 395 3.21 -2.92 -9.36
CA ALA A 395 2.42 -2.09 -8.46
C ALA A 395 3.16 -1.83 -7.14
N SER A 396 3.76 -2.87 -6.55
CA SER A 396 4.53 -2.76 -5.31
C SER A 396 5.75 -1.86 -5.51
N LEU A 397 6.57 -2.10 -6.52
CA LEU A 397 7.77 -1.30 -6.76
C LEU A 397 7.45 0.17 -7.03
N GLY A 398 6.43 0.44 -7.86
CA GLY A 398 5.96 1.81 -8.13
C GLY A 398 5.50 2.52 -6.86
N TYR A 399 4.74 1.83 -6.00
CA TYR A 399 4.29 2.34 -4.71
C TYR A 399 5.42 2.61 -3.73
N GLN A 400 6.37 1.67 -3.57
CA GLN A 400 7.44 1.85 -2.60
C GLN A 400 8.45 2.92 -3.03
N ILE A 401 8.75 3.05 -4.33
CA ILE A 401 9.59 4.14 -4.83
C ILE A 401 8.84 5.48 -4.71
N ALA A 402 7.55 5.56 -5.04
CA ALA A 402 6.77 6.78 -4.78
C ALA A 402 6.78 7.14 -3.28
N GLY A 403 6.69 6.12 -2.43
CA GLY A 403 6.71 6.23 -0.97
C GLY A 403 7.99 6.82 -0.38
N THR A 404 9.12 6.82 -1.11
CA THR A 404 10.33 7.50 -0.62
C THR A 404 10.12 9.01 -0.52
N GLY A 405 9.18 9.58 -1.29
CA GLY A 405 8.76 10.97 -1.15
C GLY A 405 8.28 11.30 0.27
N ALA A 406 7.58 10.37 0.94
CA ALA A 406 7.16 10.55 2.32
C ALA A 406 8.33 10.58 3.31
N GLY A 407 9.40 9.83 3.06
CA GLY A 407 10.59 9.82 3.90
C GLY A 407 11.50 11.03 3.69
N LEU A 408 11.65 11.49 2.45
CA LEU A 408 12.57 12.59 2.10
C LEU A 408 11.97 13.98 2.37
N ALA A 409 10.66 14.15 2.17
CA ALA A 409 10.02 15.46 2.23
C ALA A 409 10.19 16.18 3.58
N PRO A 410 9.94 15.56 4.75
CA PRO A 410 10.10 16.26 6.04
C PRO A 410 11.54 16.74 6.28
N VAL A 411 12.55 15.98 5.86
CA VAL A 411 13.96 16.36 6.01
C VAL A 411 14.30 17.58 5.16
N LEU A 412 13.83 17.60 3.90
CA LEU A 412 14.03 18.73 3.01
C LEU A 412 13.29 19.98 3.50
N PHE A 413 12.07 19.82 4.02
CA PHE A 413 11.28 20.93 4.55
C PHE A 413 11.92 21.52 5.80
N ALA A 414 12.36 20.67 6.74
CA ALA A 414 13.08 21.11 7.93
C ALA A 414 14.37 21.86 7.56
N GLY A 415 15.19 21.31 6.65
CA GLY A 415 16.41 21.97 6.17
C GLY A 415 16.12 23.32 5.49
N THR A 416 15.03 23.41 4.73
CA THR A 416 14.60 24.68 4.10
C THR A 416 14.17 25.70 5.14
N LEU A 417 13.41 25.28 6.16
CA LEU A 417 12.95 26.15 7.23
C LEU A 417 14.13 26.68 8.07
N SER A 418 15.10 25.82 8.39
CA SER A 418 16.33 26.20 9.10
C SER A 418 17.19 27.17 8.28
N ALA A 419 17.39 26.92 6.99
CA ALA A 419 18.20 27.78 6.12
C ALA A 419 17.59 29.17 5.88
N THR A 420 16.28 29.31 6.08
CA THR A 420 15.54 30.57 5.88
C THR A 420 15.18 31.28 7.20
N GLY A 421 15.73 30.82 8.32
CA GLY A 421 15.49 31.42 9.64
C GLY A 421 14.01 31.39 10.06
N GLY A 422 13.26 30.36 9.66
CA GLY A 422 11.84 30.21 9.97
C GLY A 422 10.85 30.80 8.95
N SER A 423 11.33 31.52 7.92
CA SER A 423 10.47 32.15 6.90
C SER A 423 10.18 31.29 5.65
N GLY A 424 10.64 30.03 5.65
CA GLY A 424 10.66 29.15 4.47
C GLY A 424 9.35 28.47 4.07
N THR A 425 8.21 28.77 4.70
CA THR A 425 6.93 28.09 4.44
C THR A 425 6.43 28.25 3.00
N MET A 426 6.72 29.40 2.37
CA MET A 426 6.42 29.63 0.95
C MET A 426 7.24 28.69 0.04
N ALA A 427 8.52 28.51 0.33
CA ALA A 427 9.39 27.60 -0.42
C ALA A 427 8.94 26.14 -0.24
N ILE A 428 8.56 25.75 0.97
CA ILE A 428 8.00 24.42 1.27
C ILE A 428 6.70 24.19 0.49
N SER A 429 5.80 25.18 0.48
CA SER A 429 4.56 25.13 -0.31
C SER A 429 4.84 24.95 -1.80
N ALA A 430 5.82 25.70 -2.34
CA ALA A 430 6.24 25.56 -3.73
C ALA A 430 6.84 24.17 -4.04
N MET A 431 7.58 23.56 -3.10
CA MET A 431 8.08 22.19 -3.24
C MET A 431 6.95 21.16 -3.28
N ILE A 432 5.95 21.29 -2.40
CA ILE A 432 4.76 20.43 -2.38
C ILE A 432 3.99 20.59 -3.70
N ALA A 433 3.76 21.82 -4.14
CA ALA A 433 3.10 22.13 -5.40
C ALA A 433 3.87 21.56 -6.61
N GLY A 434 5.21 21.62 -6.61
CA GLY A 434 6.06 21.00 -7.63
C GLY A 434 5.91 19.47 -7.67
N CYS A 435 5.83 18.81 -6.52
CA CYS A 435 5.56 17.37 -6.45
C CYS A 435 4.14 17.03 -6.95
N CYS A 436 3.15 17.88 -6.64
CA CYS A 436 1.79 17.72 -7.16
C CYS A 436 1.73 17.96 -8.67
N LEU A 437 2.52 18.90 -9.20
CA LEU A 437 2.64 19.13 -10.63
C LEU A 437 3.23 17.91 -11.34
N LEU A 438 4.25 17.26 -10.75
CA LEU A 438 4.76 15.98 -11.26
C LEU A 438 3.65 14.93 -11.33
N THR A 439 2.84 14.79 -10.27
CA THR A 439 1.66 13.90 -10.28
C THR A 439 0.68 14.26 -11.40
N VAL A 440 0.39 15.55 -11.60
CA VAL A 440 -0.49 16.04 -12.68
C VAL A 440 0.07 15.66 -14.06
N LEU A 441 1.35 15.89 -14.31
CA LEU A 441 1.98 15.57 -15.59
C LEU A 441 1.96 14.06 -15.85
N CYS A 442 2.29 13.26 -14.85
CA CYS A 442 2.28 11.80 -14.97
C CYS A 442 0.87 11.25 -15.15
N ILE A 443 -0.14 11.71 -14.39
CA ILE A 443 -1.51 11.21 -14.53
C ILE A 443 -2.10 11.59 -15.89
N LEU A 444 -1.78 12.77 -16.42
CA LEU A 444 -2.18 13.18 -17.77
C LEU A 444 -1.56 12.28 -18.85
N ALA A 445 -0.37 11.74 -18.61
CA ALA A 445 0.32 10.81 -19.50
C ALA A 445 -0.12 9.34 -19.34
N THR A 446 -0.97 9.02 -18.35
CA THR A 446 -1.59 7.70 -18.19
C THR A 446 -2.87 7.57 -19.02
N LYS A 447 -3.25 6.33 -19.36
CA LYS A 447 -4.55 6.03 -19.94
C LYS A 447 -5.59 5.89 -18.83
N GLU A 448 -6.85 6.22 -19.12
CA GLU A 448 -7.95 5.96 -18.20
C GLU A 448 -8.21 4.44 -18.10
N THR A 449 -8.28 3.91 -16.88
CA THR A 449 -8.34 2.47 -16.61
C THR A 449 -9.67 2.00 -16.02
N HIS A 450 -10.65 2.87 -15.73
CA HIS A 450 -11.89 2.44 -15.04
C HIS A 450 -12.80 1.43 -15.73
N ARG A 451 -12.55 1.18 -17.01
CA ARG A 451 -13.31 0.20 -17.79
C ARG A 451 -12.46 -1.00 -18.21
N SER A 452 -11.17 -1.07 -17.86
CA SER A 452 -10.32 -2.20 -18.26
C SER A 452 -10.58 -3.43 -17.41
N THR A 453 -10.68 -4.59 -18.06
CA THR A 453 -10.69 -5.89 -17.38
C THR A 453 -9.26 -6.24 -16.94
N LEU A 454 -9.11 -6.99 -15.85
CA LEU A 454 -7.79 -7.44 -15.37
C LEU A 454 -7.26 -8.66 -16.16
N THR A 455 -8.09 -9.23 -17.03
CA THR A 455 -7.82 -10.43 -17.82
C THR A 455 -7.44 -10.13 -19.27
N ASP A 456 -7.71 -8.91 -19.75
CA ASP A 456 -7.23 -8.49 -21.06
C ASP A 456 -5.73 -8.18 -20.96
N ASP A 457 -4.91 -9.16 -21.32
CA ASP A 457 -3.60 -8.89 -21.88
C ASP A 457 -3.82 -8.14 -23.19
N GLY A 458 -3.99 -6.81 -23.12
CA GLY A 458 -3.99 -5.96 -24.31
C GLY A 458 -2.70 -6.25 -25.09
N PRO A 459 -2.76 -6.28 -26.44
CA PRO A 459 -1.66 -6.78 -27.26
C PRO A 459 -0.40 -6.04 -26.86
N ALA A 460 0.60 -6.80 -26.41
CA ALA A 460 1.95 -6.31 -26.24
C ALA A 460 2.29 -5.52 -27.50
N SER A 461 2.47 -4.21 -27.36
CA SER A 461 2.84 -3.35 -28.47
C SER A 461 4.11 -3.91 -29.11
N GLY A 462 3.98 -4.55 -30.28
CA GLY A 462 5.11 -5.04 -31.06
C GLY A 462 5.08 -6.48 -31.58
N SER A 463 3.99 -7.24 -31.51
CA SER A 463 3.89 -8.50 -32.28
C SER A 463 2.85 -8.39 -33.39
N GLN A 464 3.33 -8.40 -34.64
CA GLN A 464 2.49 -8.50 -35.83
C GLN A 464 1.61 -9.76 -35.74
N PRO A 465 0.37 -9.72 -36.23
CA PRO A 465 -0.47 -10.91 -36.29
C PRO A 465 0.17 -11.92 -37.25
N TYR A 466 0.46 -13.12 -36.76
CA TYR A 466 0.88 -14.26 -37.56
C TYR A 466 -0.26 -14.61 -38.52
N THR A 467 -0.13 -14.22 -39.78
CA THR A 467 -1.02 -14.63 -40.86
C THR A 467 -0.91 -16.15 -41.03
N ALA A 468 -2.01 -16.84 -40.75
CA ALA A 468 -2.18 -18.24 -41.10
C ALA A 468 -2.23 -18.37 -42.62
N ALA A 469 -1.10 -18.74 -43.22
CA ALA A 469 -1.04 -19.28 -44.57
C ALA A 469 -0.01 -20.42 -44.57
N GLN A 470 -0.33 -21.49 -45.30
CA GLN A 470 0.48 -22.69 -45.54
C GLN A 470 0.26 -23.87 -44.57
N ARG A 471 -0.90 -24.50 -44.70
CA ARG A 471 -1.00 -25.95 -44.81
C ARG A 471 -2.00 -26.30 -45.89
N GLU A 472 -1.50 -26.45 -47.12
CA GLU A 472 -2.08 -27.29 -48.17
C GLU A 472 -1.07 -27.35 -49.33
N SER A 473 -0.22 -28.38 -49.29
CA SER A 473 0.37 -29.08 -50.44
C SER A 473 0.88 -30.43 -49.97
#